data_AF-A0A4Y2MM21-F1
#
_entry.id   AF-A0A4Y2MM21-F1
#
_cell.length_a   1.000
_cell.length_b   1.000
_cell.length_c   1.000
_cell.angle_alpha   90.00
_cell.angle_beta   90.00
_cell.angle_gamma   90.00
#
_symmetry.space_group_name_H-M   'P 1'
#
loop_
_entity.id
_entity.type
_entity.pdbx_description
1 polymer ?
#
loop_
_entity_poly.entity_id
_entity_poly.type
_entity_poly.pdbx_seq_one_letter_code
_entity_poly.pdbx_strand_id
1 'polypeptide(L)'
;MMLVMSGIHTSLVAKVKSVAPLVQWTHCSIHRKTLAVKGLDECLKNTLDDAVKIVHFIKARAKNSRLFGALCHEMVNEHKQILLHCEVRWLSRGKVLPRLFELLDELMVSLKRESLMENM
;
A
#
# COMPACT_ATOMS: atom_id res chain seq x y z
N MET A 1 -13.62 12.17 -3.53
CA MET A 1 -13.36 11.15 -4.59
C MET A 1 -14.32 9.98 -4.39
N MET A 2 -15.47 10.02 -5.07
CA MET A 2 -16.55 9.03 -4.90
C MET A 2 -16.20 7.77 -5.72
N LEU A 3 -16.03 6.63 -5.05
CA LEU A 3 -15.77 5.35 -5.70
C LEU A 3 -17.10 4.72 -6.11
N VAL A 4 -17.60 5.07 -7.30
CA VAL A 4 -18.76 4.37 -7.90
C VAL A 4 -18.21 3.25 -8.78
N MET A 5 -18.39 2.00 -8.33
CA MET A 5 -18.16 0.83 -9.17
C MET A 5 -19.36 0.71 -10.10
N SER A 6 -19.19 1.05 -11.37
CA SER A 6 -20.22 0.73 -12.36
C SER A 6 -19.91 -0.59 -13.01
N GLY A 7 -20.78 -1.55 -12.75
CA GLY A 7 -21.05 -2.61 -13.72
C GLY A 7 -21.73 -2.06 -14.97
N ILE A 8 -22.32 -2.96 -15.75
CA ILE A 8 -22.85 -2.85 -17.14
C ILE A 8 -23.89 -1.71 -17.36
N HIS A 9 -24.20 -0.87 -16.37
CA HIS A 9 -25.15 0.23 -16.48
C HIS A 9 -24.55 1.50 -17.08
N THR A 10 -24.45 1.52 -18.41
CA THR A 10 -24.21 2.71 -19.25
C THR A 10 -25.18 3.87 -18.95
N SER A 11 -26.38 3.56 -18.45
CA SER A 11 -27.44 4.52 -18.09
C SER A 11 -27.04 5.49 -16.98
N LEU A 12 -26.23 5.05 -16.01
CA LEU A 12 -25.76 5.90 -14.92
C LEU A 12 -24.78 6.97 -15.43
N VAL A 13 -23.90 6.59 -16.35
CA VAL A 13 -22.93 7.52 -16.98
C VAL A 13 -23.66 8.63 -17.73
N ALA A 14 -24.69 8.28 -18.50
CA ALA A 14 -25.50 9.23 -19.24
C ALA A 14 -26.21 10.22 -18.30
N LYS A 15 -26.78 9.72 -17.19
CA LYS A 15 -27.47 10.56 -16.21
C LYS A 15 -26.52 11.49 -15.45
N VAL A 16 -25.34 11.00 -15.07
CA VAL A 16 -24.31 11.83 -14.42
C VAL A 16 -23.76 12.90 -15.38
N LYS A 17 -23.55 12.57 -16.66
CA LYS A 17 -23.17 13.54 -17.69
C LYS A 17 -24.23 14.61 -17.96
N SER A 18 -25.51 14.30 -17.77
CA SER A 18 -26.59 15.29 -17.93
C SER A 18 -26.56 16.39 -16.87
N VAL A 19 -26.05 16.08 -15.67
CA VAL A 19 -25.92 17.06 -14.57
C VAL A 19 -24.52 17.67 -14.52
N ALA A 20 -23.49 16.92 -14.94
CA ALA A 20 -22.11 17.37 -14.97
C ALA A 20 -21.43 16.97 -16.29
N PRO A 21 -21.54 17.78 -17.36
CA PRO A 21 -21.05 17.42 -18.70
C PRO A 21 -19.54 17.21 -18.77
N LEU A 22 -18.78 17.89 -17.90
CA LEU A 22 -17.32 17.82 -17.83
C LEU A 22 -16.81 16.60 -17.04
N VAL A 23 -17.71 15.78 -16.47
CA VAL A 23 -17.31 14.64 -15.65
C VAL A 23 -16.64 13.57 -16.51
N GLN A 24 -15.39 13.25 -16.16
CA GLN A 24 -14.68 12.15 -16.80
C GLN A 24 -15.06 10.83 -16.15
N TRP A 25 -15.51 9.90 -16.99
CA TRP A 25 -15.88 8.57 -16.54
C TRP A 25 -14.72 7.60 -16.71
N THR A 26 -14.46 6.80 -15.67
CA THR A 26 -13.47 5.73 -15.73
C THR A 26 -14.18 4.40 -15.57
N HIS A 27 -14.21 3.59 -16.63
CA HIS A 27 -14.94 2.32 -16.71
C HIS A 27 -14.60 1.36 -15.55
N CYS A 28 -13.33 1.23 -15.19
CA CYS A 28 -12.92 0.54 -13.97
C CYS A 28 -11.57 1.07 -13.45
N SER A 29 -11.63 1.81 -12.35
CA SER A 29 -10.43 2.34 -11.67
C SER A 29 -9.47 1.25 -11.20
N ILE A 30 -9.93 -0.01 -11.07
CA ILE A 30 -9.05 -1.15 -10.75
C ILE A 30 -8.27 -1.56 -11.99
N HIS A 31 -8.94 -1.74 -13.12
CA HIS A 31 -8.31 -2.11 -14.39
C HIS A 31 -7.27 -1.07 -14.85
N ARG A 32 -7.59 0.23 -14.76
CA ARG A 32 -6.61 1.30 -15.07
C ARG A 32 -5.39 1.26 -14.16
N LYS A 33 -5.56 0.89 -12.89
CA LYS A 33 -4.41 0.72 -11.97
C LYS A 33 -3.54 -0.45 -12.41
N THR A 34 -4.13 -1.59 -12.78
CA THR A 34 -3.37 -2.74 -13.29
C THR A 34 -2.60 -2.40 -14.57
N LEU A 35 -3.21 -1.66 -15.49
CA LEU A 35 -2.53 -1.18 -16.69
C LEU A 35 -1.37 -0.23 -16.38
N ALA A 36 -1.53 0.68 -15.41
CA ALA A 36 -0.47 1.59 -15.00
C ALA A 36 0.76 0.87 -14.44
N VAL A 37 0.57 -0.29 -13.76
CA VAL A 37 1.68 -1.10 -13.24
C VAL A 37 2.48 -1.78 -14.35
N LYS A 38 1.83 -2.15 -15.46
CA LYS A 38 2.50 -2.88 -16.56
C LYS A 38 3.63 -2.08 -17.22
N GLY A 39 3.60 -0.75 -17.12
CA GLY A 39 4.62 0.12 -17.71
C GLY A 39 5.67 0.61 -16.71
N LEU A 40 5.70 0.07 -15.50
CA LEU A 40 6.69 0.46 -14.49
C LEU A 40 8.00 -0.28 -14.67
N ASP A 41 9.06 0.40 -14.29
CA ASP A 41 10.40 -0.18 -14.20
C ASP A 41 10.41 -1.39 -13.24
N GLU A 42 11.16 -2.43 -13.61
CA GLU A 42 11.21 -3.69 -12.86
C GLU A 42 11.87 -3.49 -11.49
N CYS A 43 12.87 -2.61 -11.36
CA CYS A 43 13.47 -2.32 -10.06
C CYS A 43 12.46 -1.68 -9.12
N LEU A 44 11.70 -0.68 -9.60
CA LEU A 44 10.64 -0.05 -8.80
C LEU A 44 9.54 -1.05 -8.40
N LYS A 45 9.21 -1.98 -9.28
CA LYS A 45 8.26 -3.05 -9.01
C LYS A 45 8.73 -3.97 -7.89
N ASN A 46 9.98 -4.42 -7.96
CA ASN A 46 10.59 -5.27 -6.94
C ASN A 46 10.64 -4.55 -5.58
N THR A 47 11.09 -3.29 -5.54
CA THR A 47 11.12 -2.50 -4.29
C THR A 47 9.74 -2.42 -3.63
N LEU A 48 8.69 -2.24 -4.42
CA LEU A 48 7.32 -2.16 -3.91
C LEU A 48 6.76 -3.51 -3.47
N ASP A 49 7.18 -4.61 -4.10
CA ASP A 49 6.85 -5.96 -3.64
C ASP A 49 7.57 -6.30 -2.34
N ASP A 50 8.84 -5.92 -2.18
CA ASP A 50 9.60 -6.11 -0.94
C ASP A 50 9.04 -5.29 0.21
N ALA A 51 8.66 -4.04 -0.05
CA ALA A 51 7.92 -3.22 0.91
C ALA A 51 6.64 -3.91 1.40
N VAL A 52 5.88 -4.55 0.50
CA VAL A 52 4.69 -5.33 0.88
C VAL A 52 5.06 -6.54 1.72
N LYS A 53 6.11 -7.30 1.37
CA LYS A 53 6.56 -8.45 2.16
C LYS A 53 6.95 -8.05 3.58
N ILE A 54 7.68 -6.95 3.75
CA ILE A 54 8.10 -6.44 5.07
C ILE A 54 6.88 -6.09 5.92
N VAL A 55 5.94 -5.33 5.36
CA VAL A 55 4.70 -4.93 6.05
C VAL A 55 3.89 -6.17 6.44
N HIS A 56 3.76 -7.12 5.51
CA HIS A 56 3.06 -8.37 5.73
C HIS A 56 3.71 -9.17 6.86
N PHE A 57 5.04 -9.31 6.87
CA PHE A 57 5.77 -10.00 7.92
C PHE A 57 5.52 -9.42 9.33
N ILE A 58 5.53 -8.09 9.46
CA ILE A 58 5.31 -7.42 10.74
C ILE A 58 3.87 -7.59 11.21
N LYS A 59 2.90 -7.55 10.30
CA LYS A 59 1.48 -7.55 10.62
C LYS A 59 0.84 -8.93 10.62
N ALA A 60 1.41 -9.92 9.95
CA ALA A 60 0.88 -11.28 9.86
C ALA A 60 0.82 -11.96 11.23
N ARG A 61 1.71 -11.59 12.16
CA ARG A 61 1.75 -12.15 13.52
C ARG A 61 1.55 -11.05 14.56
N ALA A 62 0.61 -11.29 15.48
CA ALA A 62 0.33 -10.37 16.57
C ALA A 62 1.57 -10.12 17.46
N LYS A 63 2.44 -11.12 17.63
CA LYS A 63 3.72 -10.99 18.32
C LYS A 63 4.63 -9.97 17.63
N ASN A 64 4.83 -10.10 16.32
CA ASN A 64 5.70 -9.25 15.52
C ASN A 64 5.20 -7.81 15.54
N SER A 65 3.89 -7.60 15.39
CA SER A 65 3.30 -6.26 15.46
C SER A 65 3.45 -5.63 16.85
N ARG A 66 3.34 -6.40 17.94
CA ARG A 66 3.56 -5.91 19.31
C ARG A 66 5.02 -5.57 19.58
N LEU A 67 5.94 -6.44 19.17
CA LEU A 67 7.37 -6.21 19.32
C LEU A 67 7.83 -5.00 18.51
N PHE A 68 7.36 -4.87 17.28
CA PHE A 68 7.65 -3.72 16.43
C PHE A 68 7.13 -2.41 17.05
N GLY A 69 5.91 -2.41 17.57
CA GLY A 69 5.35 -1.24 18.26
C GLY A 69 6.12 -0.86 19.53
N ALA A 70 6.61 -1.84 20.29
CA ALA A 70 7.47 -1.59 21.44
C ALA A 70 8.83 -1.00 21.02
N LEU A 71 9.45 -1.52 19.96
CA LEU A 71 10.69 -0.97 19.40
C LEU A 71 10.52 0.47 18.92
N CYS A 72 9.43 0.78 18.22
CA CYS A 72 9.13 2.16 17.80
C CYS A 72 8.98 3.12 19.00
N HIS A 73 8.45 2.62 20.12
CA HIS A 73 8.33 3.41 21.35
C HIS A 73 9.68 3.62 22.03
N GLU A 74 10.52 2.59 22.08
CA GLU A 74 11.88 2.66 22.66
C GLU A 74 12.79 3.61 21.87
N MET A 75 12.67 3.63 20.55
CA MET A 75 13.45 4.50 19.66
C MET A 75 12.88 5.93 19.54
N VAL A 76 11.87 6.28 20.36
CA VAL A 76 11.24 7.61 20.44
C VAL A 76 10.73 8.10 19.07
N ASN A 77 10.24 7.18 18.25
CA ASN A 77 9.72 7.54 16.93
C ASN A 77 8.28 8.09 17.08
N GLU A 78 7.93 9.11 16.30
CA GLU A 78 6.57 9.68 16.28
C GLU A 78 5.53 8.63 15.85
N HIS A 79 6.01 7.58 15.20
CA HIS A 79 5.23 6.60 14.49
C HIS A 79 5.27 5.25 15.18
N LYS A 80 4.28 5.01 16.04
CA LYS A 80 4.21 3.81 16.89
C LYS A 80 3.84 2.50 16.17
N GLN A 81 3.51 2.59 14.88
CA GLN A 81 3.17 1.45 14.05
C GLN A 81 3.19 1.81 12.55
N ILE A 82 3.43 0.79 11.73
CA ILE A 82 3.14 0.84 10.30
C ILE A 82 1.62 0.76 10.11
N LEU A 83 1.07 1.71 9.34
CA LEU A 83 -0.36 1.72 9.00
C LEU A 83 -0.64 0.64 7.95
N LEU A 84 -1.60 -0.22 8.24
CA LEU A 84 -2.07 -1.26 7.33
C LEU A 84 -3.05 -0.64 6.32
N HIS A 85 -2.57 0.22 5.40
CA HIS A 85 -3.37 0.54 4.22
C HIS A 85 -3.19 -0.54 3.17
N CYS A 86 -3.86 -1.66 3.46
CA CYS A 86 -3.84 -2.97 2.80
C CYS A 86 -3.76 -2.91 1.27
N GLU A 87 -2.74 -3.58 0.74
CA GLU A 87 -2.76 -4.80 -0.11
C GLU A 87 -3.71 -4.89 -1.33
N VAL A 88 -4.79 -4.11 -1.44
CA VAL A 88 -5.81 -4.34 -2.48
C VAL A 88 -5.54 -3.56 -3.77
N ARG A 89 -4.73 -2.49 -3.73
CA ARG A 89 -4.50 -1.60 -4.88
C ARG A 89 -3.05 -1.11 -4.91
N TRP A 90 -2.34 -1.32 -6.03
CA TRP A 90 -0.96 -0.85 -6.23
C TRP A 90 -0.70 0.60 -5.77
N LEU A 91 -1.64 1.52 -6.03
CA LEU A 91 -1.52 2.93 -5.61
C LEU A 91 -1.47 3.13 -4.08
N SER A 92 -1.99 2.20 -3.27
CA SER A 92 -1.80 2.23 -1.82
C SER A 92 -0.49 1.59 -1.37
N ARG A 93 0.17 0.76 -2.20
CA ARG A 93 1.52 0.25 -1.92
C ARG A 93 2.54 1.36 -1.90
N GLY A 94 2.52 2.28 -2.87
CA GLY A 94 3.42 3.44 -2.87
C GLY A 94 3.29 4.33 -1.63
N LYS A 95 2.11 4.37 -1.00
CA LYS A 95 1.88 5.15 0.23
C LYS A 95 2.52 4.55 1.48
N VAL A 96 2.92 3.28 1.43
CA VAL A 96 3.62 2.64 2.55
C VAL A 96 5.09 3.01 2.59
N LEU A 97 5.68 3.39 1.44
CA LEU A 97 7.10 3.69 1.34
C LEU A 97 7.55 4.81 2.28
N PRO A 98 6.92 6.01 2.33
CA PRO A 98 7.37 7.07 3.24
C PRO A 98 7.40 6.60 4.69
N ARG A 99 6.38 5.84 5.10
CA ARG A 99 6.27 5.30 6.46
C ARG A 99 7.31 4.21 6.75
N LEU A 100 7.67 3.40 5.76
CA LEU A 100 8.77 2.45 5.91
C LEU A 100 10.10 3.19 6.02
N PHE A 101 10.31 4.24 5.22
CA PHE A 101 11.51 5.09 5.27
C PHE A 101 11.70 5.75 6.64
N GLU A 102 10.63 6.30 7.23
CA GLU A 102 10.63 6.88 8.58
C GLU A 102 10.94 5.86 9.70
N LEU A 103 10.74 4.57 9.43
CA LEU A 103 10.89 3.47 10.39
C LEU A 103 12.02 2.51 10.01
N LEU A 104 12.94 2.91 9.13
CA LEU A 104 13.97 2.02 8.59
C LEU A 104 14.87 1.46 9.69
N ASP A 105 15.23 2.26 10.69
CA ASP A 105 16.10 1.82 11.76
C ASP A 105 15.42 0.76 12.63
N GLU A 106 14.16 0.98 13.01
CA GLU A 106 13.33 0.01 13.75
C GLU A 106 13.11 -1.26 12.94
N LEU A 107 12.89 -1.13 11.63
CA LEU A 107 12.73 -2.25 10.70
C LEU A 107 13.98 -3.10 10.65
N MET A 108 15.15 -2.48 10.49
CA MET A 108 16.43 -3.18 10.44
C MET A 108 16.71 -3.94 11.73
N VAL A 109 16.39 -3.34 12.88
CA VAL A 109 16.49 -4.01 14.19
C VAL A 109 15.49 -5.18 14.29
N SER A 110 14.24 -4.97 13.86
CA SER A 110 13.18 -5.98 13.92
C SER A 110 13.48 -7.18 13.04
N LEU A 111 13.99 -6.96 11.83
CA LEU A 111 14.36 -8.01 10.87
C LEU A 111 15.61 -8.78 11.30
N LYS A 112 16.59 -8.10 11.91
CA LYS A 112 17.77 -8.76 12.50
C LYS A 112 17.39 -9.68 13.68
N ARG A 113 16.41 -9.27 14.50
CA ARG A 113 15.99 -10.03 15.69
C ARG A 113 15.26 -11.34 15.37
N GLU A 114 14.66 -11.46 14.19
CA GLU A 114 13.94 -12.65 13.73
C GLU A 114 14.70 -13.46 12.64
N SER A 115 15.98 -13.15 12.38
CA SER A 115 16.86 -13.86 11.43
C SER A 115 16.26 -14.08 10.04
N LEU A 116 16.12 -13.01 9.24
CA LEU A 116 15.81 -13.10 7.80
C LEU A 116 16.71 -12.19 6.94
N MET A 117 18.04 -12.27 7.13
CA MET A 117 18.97 -11.74 6.11
C MET A 117 19.39 -12.79 5.08
N GLU A 118 18.95 -14.05 5.18
CA GLU A 118 19.40 -15.10 4.26
C GLU A 118 18.62 -15.20 2.93
N ASN A 119 17.46 -14.54 2.77
CA ASN A 119 16.61 -14.75 1.58
C ASN A 119 15.82 -13.52 1.09
N MET A 120 16.34 -12.30 1.23
CA MET A 120 15.75 -11.11 0.56
C MET A 120 16.54 -10.75 -0.70
#